data_AF-A0A1N6Q3E5-F1
#
_entry.id   AF-A0A1N6Q3E5-F1
#
_cell.length_a   1.000
_cell.length_b   1.000
_cell.length_c   1.000
_cell.angle_alpha   90.00
_cell.angle_beta   90.00
_cell.angle_gamma   90.00
#
_symmetry.space_group_name_H-M   'P 1'
#
loop_
_entity.id
_entity.type
_entity.pdbx_description
1 polymer ?
#
loop_
_entity_poly.entity_id
_entity_poly.type
_entity_poly.pdbx_seq_one_letter_code
_entity_poly.pdbx_strand_id
1 'polypeptide(L)' 'MAALILTKREKDVFKRLVDGKSTHDIAEELGISEKTVRNHISNGIQKLGVKGRAQAIVELLRIGELTL' A
#
# COMPACT_ATOMS: atom_id res chain seq x y z
N MET A 1 -14.72 0.21 16.73
CA MET A 1 -14.35 0.73 15.39
C MET A 1 -12.85 0.63 15.25
N ALA A 2 -12.34 -0.15 14.29
CA ALA A 2 -10.90 -0.18 14.01
C ALA A 2 -10.53 1.12 13.29
N ALA A 3 -9.59 1.89 13.84
CA ALA A 3 -9.02 3.01 13.12
C ALA A 3 -8.20 2.45 11.94
N LEU A 4 -8.60 2.77 10.72
CA LEU A 4 -7.87 2.38 9.52
C LEU A 4 -6.50 3.06 9.55
N ILE A 5 -5.42 2.26 9.55
CA ILE A 5 -4.04 2.78 9.54
C ILE A 5 -3.74 3.45 8.19
N LEU A 6 -4.28 2.86 7.12
CA LEU A 6 -4.13 3.39 5.77
C LEU A 6 -5.33 4.24 5.36
N THR A 7 -5.05 5.29 4.58
CA THR A 7 -6.11 5.93 3.80
C THR A 7 -6.66 4.97 2.75
N LYS A 8 -7.84 5.28 2.20
CA LYS A 8 -8.45 4.51 1.12
C LYS A 8 -7.48 4.32 -0.07
N ARG A 9 -6.78 5.38 -0.49
CA ARG A 9 -5.84 5.31 -1.63
C ARG A 9 -4.57 4.55 -1.33
N GLU A 10 -4.01 4.68 -0.14
CA GLU A 10 -2.88 3.85 0.27
C GLU A 10 -3.29 2.37 0.29
N LYS A 11 -4.48 2.05 0.82
CA LYS A 11 -5.01 0.69 0.81
C LYS A 11 -5.20 0.14 -0.60
N ASP A 12 -5.74 0.92 -1.54
CA ASP A 12 -5.90 0.52 -2.94
C ASP A 12 -4.56 0.19 -3.62
N VAL A 13 -3.52 0.99 -3.32
CA VAL A 13 -2.15 0.76 -3.82
C VAL A 13 -1.58 -0.52 -3.22
N PHE A 14 -1.67 -0.70 -1.90
CA PHE A 14 -1.14 -1.89 -1.22
C PHE A 14 -1.83 -3.19 -1.63
N LYS A 15 -3.15 -3.17 -1.91
CA LYS A 15 -3.85 -4.33 -2.48
C LYS A 15 -3.23 -4.78 -3.80
N ARG A 16 -2.99 -3.85 -4.73
CA ARG A 16 -2.37 -4.19 -6.02
C ARG A 16 -0.93 -4.66 -5.89
N LEU A 17 -0.19 -4.15 -4.90
CA LEU A 17 1.14 -4.66 -4.60
C LEU A 17 1.10 -6.12 -4.12
N VAL A 18 0.07 -6.49 -3.34
CA VAL A 18 -0.19 -7.88 -2.94
C VAL A 18 -0.54 -8.74 -4.16
N ASP A 19 -1.31 -8.19 -5.10
CA ASP A 19 -1.62 -8.84 -6.39
C ASP A 19 -0.41 -8.96 -7.34
N GLY A 20 0.79 -8.55 -6.91
CA GLY A 20 2.03 -8.66 -7.68
C GLY A 20 2.23 -7.56 -8.73
N LYS A 21 1.39 -6.53 -8.76
CA LYS A 21 1.46 -5.44 -9.74
C LYS A 21 2.71 -4.57 -9.53
N SER A 22 3.29 -4.11 -10.64
CA SER A 22 4.38 -3.13 -10.61
C SER A 22 3.85 -1.72 -10.30
N THR A 23 4.72 -0.78 -9.93
CA THR A 23 4.29 0.62 -9.73
C THR A 23 3.76 1.25 -11.01
N HIS A 24 4.20 0.76 -12.16
CA HIS A 24 3.72 1.18 -13.48
C HIS A 24 2.28 0.73 -13.70
N ASP A 25 1.99 -0.57 -13.54
CA ASP A 25 0.63 -1.11 -13.70
C ASP A 25 -0.36 -0.43 -12.75
N ILE A 26 0.06 -0.20 -11.50
CA ILE A 26 -0.76 0.48 -10.49
C ILE A 26 -1.05 1.93 -10.90
N ALA A 27 -0.05 2.61 -11.47
CA ALA A 27 -0.19 3.99 -11.93
C ALA A 27 -1.20 4.08 -13.08
N GLU A 28 -1.11 3.19 -14.05
CA GLU A 28 -2.07 3.09 -15.16
C GLU A 28 -3.48 2.76 -14.67
N GLU A 29 -3.63 1.73 -13.83
CA GLU A 29 -4.95 1.31 -13.31
C GLU A 29 -5.64 2.38 -12.46
N LEU A 30 -4.87 3.18 -11.71
CA LEU A 30 -5.40 4.22 -10.83
C LEU A 30 -5.44 5.61 -11.48
N GLY A 31 -4.94 5.77 -12.71
CA GLY A 31 -4.91 7.04 -13.42
C GLY A 31 -4.04 8.11 -12.75
N ILE A 32 -2.91 7.71 -12.15
CA ILE A 32 -1.97 8.59 -11.45
C ILE A 32 -0.53 8.34 -11.91
N SER A 33 0.41 9.21 -11.55
CA SER A 33 1.83 8.97 -11.87
C SER A 33 2.44 7.87 -10.99
N GLU A 34 3.46 7.17 -11.49
CA GLU A 34 4.24 6.23 -10.67
C GLU A 34 4.88 6.88 -9.45
N LYS A 35 5.25 8.17 -9.56
CA LYS A 35 5.74 8.95 -8.42
C LYS A 35 4.67 9.07 -7.33
N THR A 36 3.42 9.29 -7.73
CA THR A 36 2.26 9.33 -6.81
C THR A 36 2.05 7.96 -6.15
N VAL A 37 2.14 6.87 -6.90
CA VAL A 37 2.09 5.50 -6.35
C VAL A 37 3.18 5.30 -5.29
N ARG A 38 4.44 5.62 -5.62
CA ARG A 38 5.56 5.52 -4.68
C ARG A 38 5.35 6.37 -3.43
N ASN A 39 4.76 7.56 -3.55
CA ASN A 39 4.43 8.41 -2.41
C ASN A 39 3.39 7.74 -1.49
N HIS A 40 2.33 7.13 -2.04
CA HIS A 40 1.37 6.36 -1.23
C HIS A 40 2.03 5.19 -0.49
N ILE A 41 2.96 4.49 -1.15
CA ILE A 41 3.74 3.41 -0.53
C ILE A 41 4.59 3.95 0.63
N SER A 42 5.35 5.02 0.39
CA SER A 42 6.20 5.66 1.41
C SER A 42 5.40 6.13 2.62
N ASN A 43 4.24 6.75 2.40
CA ASN A 43 3.36 7.20 3.47
C ASN A 43 2.80 6.02 4.28
N GLY A 44 2.38 4.94 3.61
CA GLY A 44 1.93 3.73 4.32
C GLY A 44 3.05 3.08 5.14
N ILE A 45 4.26 2.98 4.58
CA ILE A 45 5.45 2.51 5.31
C ILE A 45 5.71 3.37 6.55
N GLN A 46 5.65 4.70 6.41
CA GLN A 46 5.85 5.63 7.52
C GLN A 46 4.80 5.46 8.63
N LYS A 47 3.52 5.31 8.26
CA LYS A 47 2.42 5.08 9.23
C LYS A 47 2.55 3.77 9.97
N LEU A 48 3.07 2.74 9.30
CA LEU A 48 3.32 1.43 9.90
C LEU A 48 4.61 1.38 10.73
N GLY A 49 5.49 2.38 10.61
CA GLY A 49 6.77 2.42 11.33
C GLY A 49 7.77 1.33 10.89
N VAL A 50 7.62 0.81 9.67
CA VAL A 50 8.47 -0.29 9.13
C VAL A 50 9.53 0.24 8.15
N LYS A 51 10.50 -0.60 7.78
CA LYS A 51 11.68 -0.17 6.99
C LYS A 51 11.54 -0.38 5.48
N GLY A 52 10.42 -0.91 5.00
CA GLY A 52 10.24 -1.12 3.56
C GLY A 52 8.92 -1.75 3.14
N ARG A 53 8.71 -1.82 1.82
CA ARG A 53 7.44 -2.29 1.23
C ARG A 53 7.06 -3.72 1.61
N ALA A 54 8.04 -4.63 1.68
CA ALA A 54 7.78 -6.04 2.02
C ALA A 54 7.33 -6.16 3.48
N GLN A 55 8.00 -5.46 4.40
CA GLN A 55 7.60 -5.41 5.80
C GLN A 55 6.22 -4.76 5.98
N ALA A 56 5.92 -3.71 5.20
CA ALA A 56 4.59 -3.09 5.23
C ALA A 56 3.49 -4.06 4.79
N ILE A 57 3.71 -4.83 3.72
CA ILE A 57 2.75 -5.85 3.26
C ILE A 57 2.53 -6.91 4.36
N VAL A 58 3.59 -7.45 4.95
CA VAL A 58 3.50 -8.45 6.02
C VAL A 58 2.75 -7.90 7.23
N GLU A 59 3.05 -6.67 7.64
CA GLU A 59 2.38 -6.01 8.77
C GLU A 59 0.88 -5.81 8.52
N LEU A 60 0.52 -5.34 7.32
CA LEU A 60 -0.87 -5.11 6.93
C LEU A 60 -1.69 -6.40 6.86
N LEU A 61 -1.09 -7.52 6.45
CA LEU A 61 -1.70 -8.85 6.51
C LEU A 61 -1.85 -9.32 7.97
N ARG A 62 -0.82 -9.11 8.81
CA ARG A 62 -0.82 -9.49 10.23
C ARG A 62 -1.94 -8.83 11.02
N ILE A 63 -2.19 -7.55 10.79
CA ILE A 63 -3.23 -6.78 11.51
C ILE A 63 -4.61 -6.89 10.86
N GLY A 64 -4.76 -7.64 9.76
CA GLY A 64 -6.03 -7.83 9.05
C GLY A 64 -6.50 -6.62 8.25
N GLU A 65 -5.62 -5.65 7.99
CA GLU A 65 -5.95 -4.48 7.16
C GLU A 65 -5.97 -4.86 5.66
N LEU A 66 -5.16 -5.85 5.27
CA LEU A 66 -5.18 -6.52 3.97
C LEU A 66 -5.47 -8.02 4.14
N THR A 67 -5.92 -8.63 3.05
CA THR A 67 -6.14 -10.08 2.92
C THR A 67 -5.50 -10.57 1.63
N LEU A 68 -5.05 -11.83 1.61
CA LEU A 68 -4.66 -12.54 0.40
C LEU A 68 -5.89 -13.11 -0.33
#